data_AF-Q4J7U3-F1
#
_entry.id   AF-Q4J7U3-F1
#
_cell.length_a   1.000
_cell.length_b   1.000
_cell.length_c   1.000
_cell.angle_alpha   90.00
_cell.angle_beta   90.00
_cell.angle_gamma   90.00
#
_symmetry.space_group_name_H-M   'P 1'
#
loop_
_entity.id
_entity.type
_entity.pdbx_description
1 polymer ?
#
loop_
_entity_poly.entity_id
_entity_poly.type
_entity_poly.pdbx_seq_one_letter_code
_entity_poly.pdbx_strand_id
1 'polypeptide(L)'
;MLAYIFWHEKGEEFEEDEYNKALLEFHTYYNREVRIEGYLGSMVVKVYKVPWSNNDAYEDWYFIESSKSLDLLNDSITSNKETKEIHDKIARMARNGKGGLYKLINGDPLSPSFPHAVWISKPVGVSYDVFYTEIKDIQGNLWRKQLAMAPMSEFCIFSKKEIRVDEKFSPIVQKRNLLYISDELKKKINT
;
A
#
# COMPACT_ATOMS: atom_id res chain seq x y z
N MET A 1 1.33 -13.99 0.04
CA MET A 1 0.43 -12.83 -0.01
C MET A 1 1.04 -11.75 -0.90
N LEU A 2 0.21 -11.12 -1.73
CA LEU A 2 0.55 -9.92 -2.50
C LEU A 2 -0.31 -8.73 -2.02
N ALA A 3 0.11 -7.52 -2.33
CA ALA A 3 -0.68 -6.31 -2.17
C ALA A 3 -0.54 -5.44 -3.43
N TYR A 4 -1.68 -5.07 -4.02
CA TYR A 4 -1.74 -3.94 -4.93
C TYR A 4 -1.78 -2.66 -4.10
N ILE A 5 -0.88 -1.74 -4.37
CA ILE A 5 -0.79 -0.45 -3.68
C ILE A 5 -1.17 0.62 -4.69
N PHE A 6 -2.16 1.43 -4.32
CA PHE A 6 -2.51 2.62 -5.08
C PHE A 6 -2.12 3.86 -4.27
N TRP A 7 -1.13 4.59 -4.78
CA TRP A 7 -0.75 5.90 -4.25
C TRP A 7 -1.57 6.98 -4.92
N HIS A 8 -2.07 7.93 -4.14
CA HIS A 8 -2.77 9.10 -4.65
C HIS A 8 -2.61 10.29 -3.72
N GLU A 9 -2.99 11.46 -4.23
CA GLU A 9 -3.09 12.70 -3.48
C GLU A 9 -4.53 13.19 -3.47
N LYS A 10 -4.91 13.89 -2.41
CA LYS A 10 -6.12 14.71 -2.40
C LYS A 10 -5.95 15.91 -3.35
N GLY A 11 -7.00 16.29 -4.06
CA GLY A 11 -7.08 17.57 -4.76
C GLY A 11 -6.85 18.76 -3.83
N GLU A 12 -6.27 19.83 -4.35
CA GLU A 12 -6.01 21.04 -3.53
C GLU A 12 -7.29 21.76 -3.13
N GLU A 13 -8.35 21.59 -3.93
CA GLU A 13 -9.66 22.21 -3.79
C GLU A 13 -10.58 21.53 -2.76
N PHE A 14 -10.21 20.35 -2.26
CA PHE A 14 -11.01 19.60 -1.29
C PHE A 14 -10.43 19.70 0.11
N GLU A 15 -11.25 19.67 1.15
CA GLU A 15 -10.77 19.61 2.53
C GLU A 15 -10.29 18.20 2.90
N GLU A 16 -9.30 18.09 3.80
CA GLU A 16 -8.75 16.79 4.20
C GLU A 16 -9.79 15.89 4.86
N ASP A 17 -10.63 16.44 5.74
CA ASP A 17 -11.67 15.67 6.43
C ASP A 17 -12.74 15.15 5.46
N GLU A 18 -13.11 15.95 4.45
CA GLU A 18 -14.05 15.54 3.41
C GLU A 18 -13.48 14.39 2.58
N TYR A 19 -12.21 14.52 2.17
CA TYR A 19 -11.50 13.50 1.42
C TYR A 19 -11.37 12.20 2.19
N ASN A 20 -10.90 12.28 3.44
CA ASN A 20 -10.73 11.12 4.31
C ASN A 20 -12.07 10.42 4.51
N LYS A 21 -13.15 11.16 4.75
CA LYS A 21 -14.49 10.59 4.90
C LYS A 21 -14.93 9.82 3.66
N ALA A 22 -14.79 10.40 2.46
CA ALA A 22 -15.15 9.74 1.21
C ALA A 22 -14.29 8.49 0.93
N LEU A 23 -12.99 8.57 1.21
CA LEU A 23 -12.06 7.45 1.06
C LEU A 23 -12.43 6.28 2.00
N LEU A 24 -12.69 6.58 3.27
CA LEU A 24 -13.07 5.56 4.25
C LEU A 24 -14.48 4.97 3.99
N GLU A 25 -15.41 5.77 3.47
CA GLU A 25 -16.72 5.30 3.00
C GLU A 25 -16.55 4.26 1.89
N PHE A 26 -15.72 4.57 0.88
CA PHE A 26 -15.42 3.63 -0.21
C PHE A 26 -14.81 2.32 0.31
N HIS A 27 -13.74 2.39 1.10
CA HIS A 27 -13.10 1.17 1.61
C HIS A 27 -14.03 0.35 2.52
N THR A 28 -14.84 1.02 3.36
CA THR A 28 -15.82 0.33 4.20
C THR A 28 -16.87 -0.40 3.37
N TYR A 29 -17.46 0.28 2.38
CA TYR A 29 -18.42 -0.33 1.46
C TYR A 29 -17.80 -1.49 0.68
N TYR A 30 -16.64 -1.25 0.05
CA TYR A 30 -16.00 -2.20 -0.84
C TYR A 30 -15.66 -3.51 -0.13
N ASN A 31 -15.12 -3.44 1.09
CA ASN A 31 -14.79 -4.65 1.86
C ASN A 31 -16.04 -5.42 2.33
N ARG A 32 -17.15 -4.72 2.58
CA ARG A 32 -18.39 -5.34 3.07
C ARG A 32 -19.24 -5.93 1.96
N GLU A 33 -19.33 -5.26 0.83
CA GLU A 33 -20.32 -5.60 -0.20
C GLU A 33 -19.70 -6.30 -1.42
N VAL A 34 -18.44 -5.99 -1.75
CA VAL A 34 -17.80 -6.56 -2.94
C VAL A 34 -17.15 -7.91 -2.59
N ARG A 35 -17.35 -8.90 -3.48
CA ARG A 35 -16.80 -10.26 -3.34
C ARG A 35 -15.98 -10.60 -4.56
N ILE A 36 -14.68 -10.73 -4.37
CA ILE A 36 -13.70 -11.04 -5.41
C ILE A 36 -12.87 -12.21 -4.93
N GLU A 37 -12.70 -13.20 -5.81
CA GLU A 37 -11.87 -14.37 -5.52
C GLU A 37 -10.43 -13.94 -5.24
N GLY A 38 -9.87 -14.44 -4.13
CA GLY A 38 -8.52 -14.12 -3.69
C GLY A 38 -8.34 -12.71 -3.11
N TYR A 39 -9.38 -11.88 -3.01
CA TYR A 39 -9.30 -10.60 -2.30
C TYR A 39 -9.40 -10.82 -0.78
N LEU A 40 -8.41 -10.33 -0.04
CA LEU A 40 -8.29 -10.53 1.40
C LEU A 40 -8.81 -9.33 2.20
N GLY A 41 -8.81 -8.15 1.60
CA GLY A 41 -9.29 -6.91 2.21
C GLY A 41 -8.33 -5.75 1.93
N SER A 42 -8.58 -4.59 2.54
CA SER A 42 -7.75 -3.42 2.32
C SER A 42 -7.38 -2.64 3.58
N MET A 43 -6.37 -1.80 3.45
CA MET A 43 -6.01 -0.77 4.43
C MET A 43 -5.75 0.56 3.71
N VAL A 44 -5.93 1.66 4.46
CA VAL A 44 -5.60 3.02 4.01
C VAL A 44 -4.60 3.62 4.98
N VAL A 45 -3.53 4.19 4.43
CA VAL A 45 -2.45 4.83 5.20
C VAL A 45 -2.17 6.20 4.60
N LYS A 46 -2.14 7.25 5.42
CA LYS A 46 -1.60 8.56 5.03
C LYS A 46 -0.08 8.52 5.16
N VAL A 47 0.64 9.05 4.17
CA VAL A 47 2.11 9.11 4.14
C VAL A 47 2.58 10.53 3.87
N TYR A 48 3.59 10.97 4.62
CA TYR A 48 4.05 12.37 4.60
C TYR A 48 5.24 12.63 3.67
N LYS A 49 5.67 11.61 2.91
CA LYS A 49 6.79 11.71 1.97
C LYS A 49 6.70 10.65 0.89
N VAL A 50 6.71 11.07 -0.37
CA VAL A 50 6.90 10.19 -1.54
C VAL A 50 7.87 10.88 -2.52
N PRO A 51 8.70 10.15 -3.27
CA PRO A 51 9.74 10.78 -4.11
C PRO A 51 9.21 11.54 -5.33
N TRP A 52 7.94 11.39 -5.71
CA TRP A 52 7.33 12.05 -6.88
C TRP A 52 6.35 13.18 -6.52
N SER A 53 6.26 13.56 -5.24
CA SER A 53 5.36 14.62 -4.80
C SER A 53 5.96 15.42 -3.64
N ASN A 54 5.56 16.68 -3.57
CA ASN A 54 5.82 17.55 -2.43
C ASN A 54 4.66 17.59 -1.43
N ASN A 55 3.55 16.91 -1.74
CA ASN A 55 2.37 16.85 -0.88
C ASN A 55 2.36 15.57 -0.05
N ASP A 56 1.54 15.58 1.01
CA ASP A 56 1.08 14.34 1.64
C ASP A 56 0.35 13.49 0.60
N ALA A 57 0.55 12.17 0.71
CA ALA A 57 -0.09 11.19 -0.14
C ALA A 57 -0.80 10.14 0.71
N TYR A 58 -1.56 9.30 0.04
CA TYR A 58 -2.25 8.17 0.62
C TYR A 58 -1.79 6.89 -0.06
N GLU A 59 -1.87 5.80 0.68
CA GLU A 59 -1.63 4.45 0.19
C GLU A 59 -2.84 3.59 0.49
N ASP A 60 -3.50 3.15 -0.57
CA ASP A 60 -4.54 2.15 -0.49
C ASP A 60 -3.91 0.79 -0.77
N TRP A 61 -3.82 -0.05 0.27
CA TRP A 61 -3.28 -1.40 0.18
C TRP A 61 -4.43 -2.38 -0.02
N TYR A 62 -4.49 -3.04 -1.17
CA TYR A 62 -5.44 -4.10 -1.48
C TYR A 62 -4.72 -5.44 -1.43
N PHE A 63 -5.00 -6.23 -0.41
CA PHE A 63 -4.35 -7.52 -0.18
C PHE A 63 -5.01 -8.61 -1.01
N ILE A 64 -4.19 -9.38 -1.71
CA ILE A 64 -4.64 -10.46 -2.60
C ILE A 64 -3.79 -11.71 -2.44
N GLU A 65 -4.38 -12.87 -2.68
CA GLU A 65 -3.70 -14.15 -2.62
C GLU A 65 -2.71 -14.32 -3.78
N SER A 66 -3.11 -13.90 -4.98
CA SER A 66 -2.32 -13.98 -6.20
C SER A 66 -2.63 -12.86 -7.19
N SER A 67 -1.77 -12.67 -8.19
CA SER A 67 -1.97 -11.66 -9.23
C SER A 67 -3.18 -11.92 -10.13
N LYS A 68 -3.79 -13.12 -10.08
CA LYS A 68 -5.01 -13.43 -10.83
C LYS A 68 -6.20 -12.57 -10.41
N SER A 69 -6.20 -12.05 -9.18
CA SER A 69 -7.28 -11.21 -8.66
C SER A 69 -7.22 -9.77 -9.20
N LEU A 70 -6.16 -9.36 -9.89
CA LEU A 70 -5.98 -7.98 -10.35
C LEU A 70 -7.03 -7.56 -11.39
N ASP A 71 -7.30 -8.41 -12.38
CA ASP A 71 -8.32 -8.12 -13.39
C ASP A 71 -9.71 -8.04 -12.75
N LEU A 72 -10.00 -8.93 -11.78
CA LEU A 72 -11.26 -8.93 -11.04
C LEU A 72 -11.41 -7.66 -10.17
N LEU A 73 -10.34 -7.19 -9.54
CA LEU A 73 -10.34 -5.92 -8.81
C LEU A 73 -10.69 -4.77 -9.76
N ASN A 74 -10.03 -4.71 -10.91
CA ASN A 74 -10.28 -3.65 -11.90
C ASN A 74 -11.73 -3.66 -12.39
N ASP A 75 -12.24 -4.82 -12.77
CA ASP A 75 -13.57 -4.96 -13.37
C ASP A 75 -14.69 -4.71 -12.35
N SER A 76 -14.47 -5.09 -11.08
CA SER A 76 -15.48 -4.95 -10.01
C SER A 76 -15.94 -3.52 -9.77
N ILE A 77 -15.09 -2.52 -10.04
CA ILE A 77 -15.43 -1.10 -9.87
C ILE A 77 -16.55 -0.70 -10.84
N THR A 78 -16.57 -1.28 -12.03
CA THR A 78 -17.55 -0.94 -13.09
C THR A 78 -18.70 -1.94 -13.18
N SER A 79 -18.56 -3.11 -12.57
CA SER A 79 -19.53 -4.21 -12.67
C SER A 79 -20.85 -3.95 -11.91
N ASN A 80 -20.84 -3.04 -10.94
CA ASN A 80 -22.02 -2.67 -10.15
C ASN A 80 -22.17 -1.15 -10.07
N LYS A 81 -23.41 -0.66 -10.27
CA LYS A 81 -23.72 0.78 -10.27
C LYS A 81 -23.42 1.46 -8.94
N GLU A 82 -23.77 0.85 -7.81
CA GLU A 82 -23.53 1.41 -6.48
C GLU A 82 -22.03 1.46 -6.15
N THR A 83 -21.29 0.37 -6.42
CA THR A 83 -19.82 0.36 -6.31
C THR A 83 -19.21 1.49 -7.12
N LYS A 84 -19.66 1.66 -8.37
CA LYS A 84 -19.20 2.72 -9.26
C LYS A 84 -19.50 4.12 -8.69
N GLU A 85 -20.72 4.36 -8.23
CA GLU A 85 -21.12 5.66 -7.69
C GLU A 85 -20.29 6.06 -6.46
N ILE A 86 -20.02 5.11 -5.55
CA ILE A 86 -19.19 5.35 -4.36
C ILE A 86 -17.73 5.56 -4.75
N HIS A 87 -17.20 4.75 -5.66
CA HIS A 87 -15.85 4.94 -6.22
C HIS A 87 -15.70 6.32 -6.88
N ASP A 88 -16.67 6.73 -7.70
CA ASP A 88 -16.62 7.99 -8.44
C ASP A 88 -16.68 9.23 -7.51
N LYS A 89 -17.21 9.10 -6.29
CA LYS A 89 -17.10 10.18 -5.28
C LYS A 89 -15.64 10.46 -4.95
N ILE A 90 -14.89 9.45 -4.50
CA ILE A 90 -13.49 9.63 -4.11
C ILE A 90 -12.57 9.86 -5.32
N ALA A 91 -12.85 9.21 -6.45
CA ALA A 91 -12.03 9.35 -7.67
C ALA A 91 -12.03 10.78 -8.23
N ARG A 92 -13.13 11.54 -8.06
CA ARG A 92 -13.20 12.96 -8.45
C ARG A 92 -12.38 13.88 -7.55
N MET A 93 -12.07 13.44 -6.33
CA MET A 93 -11.30 14.20 -5.36
C MET A 93 -9.81 13.83 -5.35
N ALA A 94 -9.45 12.70 -5.99
CA ALA A 94 -8.11 12.17 -6.01
C ALA A 94 -7.34 12.64 -7.26
N ARG A 95 -6.02 12.82 -7.12
CA ARG A 95 -5.11 13.16 -8.21
C ARG A 95 -3.80 12.38 -8.11
N ASN A 96 -2.99 12.49 -9.17
CA ASN A 96 -1.62 11.96 -9.24
C ASN A 96 -1.49 10.44 -8.97
N GLY A 97 -2.54 9.67 -9.27
CA GLY A 97 -2.63 8.23 -9.00
C GLY A 97 -1.49 7.39 -9.59
N LYS A 98 -0.96 6.43 -8.82
CA LYS A 98 0.07 5.47 -9.25
C LYS A 98 -0.19 4.10 -8.64
N GLY A 99 -0.01 3.05 -9.42
CA GLY A 99 -0.17 1.67 -8.96
C GLY A 99 1.16 0.93 -8.82
N GLY A 100 1.20 -0.06 -7.92
CA GLY A 100 2.31 -0.99 -7.83
C GLY A 100 1.91 -2.30 -7.16
N LEU A 101 2.70 -3.36 -7.38
CA LEU A 101 2.43 -4.68 -6.83
C LEU A 101 3.60 -5.11 -5.95
N TYR A 102 3.31 -5.49 -4.70
CA TYR A 102 4.32 -5.92 -3.72
C TYR A 102 3.98 -7.30 -3.16
N LYS A 103 5.02 -8.06 -2.82
CA LYS A 103 4.92 -9.37 -2.16
C LYS A 103 5.52 -9.29 -0.77
N LEU A 104 4.82 -9.87 0.20
CA LEU A 104 5.38 -10.12 1.53
C LEU A 104 6.47 -11.19 1.40
N ILE A 105 7.69 -10.86 1.78
CA ILE A 105 8.82 -11.79 1.81
C ILE A 105 8.89 -12.49 3.17
N ASN A 106 8.70 -11.74 4.25
CA ASN A 106 8.67 -12.24 5.62
C ASN A 106 7.95 -11.23 6.55
N GLY A 107 7.66 -11.66 7.77
CA GLY A 107 7.10 -10.79 8.82
C GLY A 107 5.59 -10.75 8.87
N ASP A 108 5.06 -9.73 9.52
CA ASP A 108 3.63 -9.52 9.73
C ASP A 108 2.97 -8.99 8.43
N PRO A 109 1.96 -9.67 7.86
CA PRO A 109 1.22 -9.16 6.72
C PRO A 109 0.53 -7.81 6.97
N LEU A 110 0.21 -7.49 8.22
CA LEU A 110 -0.37 -6.20 8.63
C LEU A 110 0.68 -5.13 8.91
N SER A 111 1.97 -5.43 8.71
CA SER A 111 3.06 -4.47 8.93
C SER A 111 2.95 -3.15 8.15
N PRO A 112 2.29 -3.02 6.98
CA PRO A 112 2.10 -1.70 6.37
C PRO A 112 1.27 -0.70 7.20
N SER A 113 0.60 -1.18 8.26
CA SER A 113 -0.09 -0.37 9.27
C SER A 113 0.84 0.30 10.29
N PHE A 114 2.12 -0.09 10.33
CA PHE A 114 3.08 0.46 11.28
C PHE A 114 3.46 1.92 10.92
N PRO A 115 3.76 2.76 11.93
CA PRO A 115 3.94 4.21 11.75
C PRO A 115 5.22 4.60 11.01
N HIS A 116 6.17 3.66 10.84
CA HIS A 116 7.43 3.90 10.15
C HIS A 116 7.64 2.92 9.01
N ALA A 117 8.06 3.44 7.86
CA ALA A 117 8.56 2.65 6.76
C ALA A 117 9.88 3.20 6.23
N VAL A 118 10.71 2.32 5.69
CA VAL A 118 11.87 2.72 4.87
C VAL A 118 11.79 1.95 3.57
N TRP A 119 11.78 2.69 2.47
CA TRP A 119 11.84 2.11 1.13
C TRP A 119 13.28 2.14 0.64
N ILE A 120 13.78 0.99 0.21
CA ILE A 120 15.19 0.81 -0.13
C ILE A 120 15.36 0.09 -1.46
N SER A 121 16.50 0.32 -2.08
CA SER A 121 16.90 -0.34 -3.31
C SER A 121 18.13 -1.18 -3.05
N LYS A 122 18.17 -2.35 -3.71
CA LYS A 122 19.39 -3.14 -3.75
C LYS A 122 20.45 -2.36 -4.55
N PRO A 123 21.69 -2.22 -4.06
CA PRO A 123 22.73 -1.52 -4.81
C PRO A 123 23.03 -2.22 -6.15
N VAL A 124 23.52 -1.43 -7.12
CA VAL A 124 23.91 -1.94 -8.44
C VAL A 124 25.04 -2.96 -8.27
N GLY A 125 24.96 -4.09 -8.99
CA GLY A 125 25.97 -5.16 -8.95
C GLY A 125 25.90 -6.09 -7.73
N VAL A 126 25.09 -5.78 -6.72
CA VAL A 126 24.93 -6.63 -5.52
C VAL A 126 23.92 -7.75 -5.81
N SER A 127 24.22 -8.99 -5.44
CA SER A 127 23.28 -10.11 -5.54
C SER A 127 22.19 -10.03 -4.47
N TYR A 128 21.07 -10.72 -4.67
CA TYR A 128 20.01 -10.76 -3.65
C TYR A 128 20.48 -11.41 -2.34
N ASP A 129 21.27 -12.47 -2.41
CA ASP A 129 21.75 -13.18 -1.20
C ASP A 129 22.63 -12.28 -0.33
N VAL A 130 23.53 -11.52 -0.96
CA VAL A 130 24.36 -10.52 -0.26
C VAL A 130 23.46 -9.43 0.32
N PHE A 131 22.53 -8.89 -0.47
CA PHE A 131 21.61 -7.86 0.00
C PHE A 131 20.80 -8.30 1.23
N TYR A 132 20.16 -9.48 1.19
CA TYR A 132 19.39 -10.00 2.33
C TYR A 132 20.27 -10.24 3.56
N THR A 133 21.53 -10.64 3.37
CA THR A 133 22.50 -10.79 4.46
C THR A 133 22.82 -9.44 5.10
N GLU A 134 22.96 -8.38 4.31
CA GLU A 134 23.26 -7.04 4.81
C GLU A 134 22.08 -6.38 5.54
N ILE A 135 20.84 -6.64 5.11
CA ILE A 135 19.64 -6.08 5.77
C ILE A 135 19.06 -6.99 6.86
N LYS A 136 19.76 -8.05 7.24
CA LYS A 136 19.22 -9.12 8.10
C LYS A 136 18.64 -8.64 9.43
N ASP A 137 19.20 -7.57 9.99
CA ASP A 137 18.82 -7.05 11.31
C ASP A 137 17.59 -6.14 11.24
N ILE A 138 17.21 -5.69 10.04
CA ILE A 138 16.07 -4.79 9.81
C ILE A 138 14.97 -5.42 8.94
N GLN A 139 15.22 -6.56 8.30
CA GLN A 139 14.28 -7.20 7.38
C GLN A 139 13.10 -7.92 8.04
N GLY A 140 12.70 -7.57 9.27
CA GLY A 140 11.68 -8.31 10.02
C GLY A 140 10.26 -8.21 9.45
N ASN A 141 9.97 -7.18 8.64
CA ASN A 141 8.70 -6.98 7.94
C ASN A 141 8.97 -6.49 6.51
N LEU A 142 9.47 -7.39 5.67
CA LEU A 142 9.97 -7.06 4.35
C LEU A 142 8.95 -7.31 3.25
N TRP A 143 8.67 -6.28 2.47
CA TRP A 143 7.91 -6.34 1.23
C TRP A 143 8.83 -6.06 0.04
N ARG A 144 8.58 -6.74 -1.08
CA ARG A 144 9.35 -6.57 -2.32
C ARG A 144 8.43 -6.30 -3.50
N LYS A 145 8.78 -5.29 -4.29
CA LYS A 145 8.16 -4.94 -5.56
C LYS A 145 8.20 -6.15 -6.50
N GLN A 146 7.06 -6.44 -7.11
CA GLN A 146 6.94 -7.47 -8.13
C GLN A 146 7.11 -6.82 -9.49
N LEU A 147 7.95 -7.43 -10.33
CA LEU A 147 8.35 -6.86 -11.62
C LEU A 147 8.92 -5.43 -11.43
N ALA A 148 8.85 -4.60 -12.47
CA ALA A 148 9.18 -3.17 -12.39
C ALA A 148 7.92 -2.31 -12.10
N MET A 149 6.88 -2.88 -11.49
CA MET A 149 5.58 -2.23 -11.31
C MET A 149 5.48 -1.49 -9.96
N ALA A 150 6.04 -0.28 -9.88
CA ALA A 150 5.71 0.74 -8.89
C ALA A 150 6.57 2.00 -9.11
N PRO A 151 6.12 3.19 -8.66
CA PRO A 151 6.98 4.36 -8.56
C PRO A 151 7.97 4.30 -7.37
N MET A 152 7.72 3.44 -6.37
CA MET A 152 8.59 3.31 -5.18
C MET A 152 9.78 2.36 -5.39
N SER A 153 10.71 2.41 -4.44
CA SER A 153 11.88 1.54 -4.37
C SER A 153 11.52 0.05 -4.34
N GLU A 154 12.53 -0.79 -4.60
CA GLU A 154 12.36 -2.23 -4.75
C GLU A 154 11.84 -2.93 -3.49
N PHE A 155 12.22 -2.44 -2.31
CA PHE A 155 11.82 -3.03 -1.04
C PHE A 155 11.20 -1.99 -0.13
N CYS A 156 10.32 -2.46 0.76
CA CYS A 156 9.80 -1.69 1.88
C CYS A 156 9.93 -2.48 3.17
N ILE A 157 10.42 -1.82 4.22
CA ILE A 157 10.55 -2.36 5.56
C ILE A 157 9.68 -1.55 6.49
N PHE A 158 8.82 -2.22 7.27
CA PHE A 158 7.94 -1.58 8.25
C PHE A 158 8.34 -1.84 9.69
N SER A 159 8.18 -0.84 10.56
CA SER A 159 8.49 -0.97 11.99
C SER A 159 7.63 -0.06 12.87
N LYS A 160 7.42 -0.51 14.12
CA LYS A 160 6.79 0.29 15.18
C LYS A 160 7.70 1.41 15.71
N LYS A 161 8.98 1.38 15.36
CA LYS A 161 9.99 2.39 15.74
C LYS A 161 10.75 2.85 14.50
N GLU A 162 11.34 4.03 14.56
CA GLU A 162 12.21 4.53 13.50
C GLU A 162 13.34 3.52 13.19
N ILE A 163 13.58 3.29 11.90
CA ILE A 163 14.62 2.39 11.40
C ILE A 163 15.70 3.26 10.78
N ARG A 164 16.96 3.01 11.14
CA ARG A 164 18.11 3.59 10.45
C ARG A 164 18.61 2.58 9.43
N VAL A 165 18.81 3.04 8.20
CA VAL A 165 19.31 2.22 7.11
C VAL A 165 20.47 2.95 6.45
N ASP A 166 21.48 2.19 6.04
CA ASP A 166 22.66 2.74 5.37
C ASP A 166 22.29 3.44 4.04
N GLU A 167 22.88 4.61 3.80
CA GLU A 167 22.66 5.43 2.60
C GLU A 167 22.98 4.69 1.30
N LYS A 168 23.84 3.66 1.33
CA LYS A 168 24.13 2.81 0.17
C LYS A 168 22.88 2.15 -0.41
N PHE A 169 21.82 2.02 0.38
CA PHE A 169 20.53 1.46 -0.03
C PHE A 169 19.53 2.52 -0.54
N SER A 170 19.95 3.78 -0.67
CA SER A 170 19.12 4.91 -1.12
C SER A 170 17.79 5.02 -0.35
N PRO A 171 17.83 5.14 0.99
CA PRO A 171 16.65 5.04 1.83
C PRO A 171 15.67 6.20 1.64
N ILE A 172 14.40 5.87 1.47
CA ILE A 172 13.28 6.82 1.54
C ILE A 172 12.52 6.52 2.83
N VAL A 173 12.83 7.30 3.87
CA VAL A 173 12.16 7.19 5.17
C VAL A 173 10.78 7.84 5.11
N GLN A 174 9.77 7.15 5.61
CA GLN A 174 8.40 7.63 5.72
C GLN A 174 7.89 7.54 7.16
N LYS A 175 7.27 8.63 7.62
CA LYS A 175 6.27 8.61 8.69
C LYS A 175 4.90 8.37 8.06
N ARG A 176 4.05 7.63 8.77
CA ARG A 176 2.79 7.11 8.22
C ARG A 176 1.72 7.12 9.31
N ASN A 177 0.47 7.34 8.93
CA ASN A 177 -0.67 7.27 9.83
C ASN A 177 -1.73 6.31 9.25
N LEU A 178 -2.05 5.26 10.00
CA LEU A 178 -3.11 4.34 9.63
C LEU A 178 -4.47 5.04 9.76
N LEU A 179 -5.23 5.08 8.67
CA LEU A 179 -6.58 5.65 8.66
C LEU A 179 -7.65 4.55 8.73
N TYR A 180 -7.39 3.40 8.10
CA TYR A 180 -8.35 2.31 8.01
C TYR A 180 -7.69 0.96 7.80
N ILE A 181 -8.31 -0.07 8.35
CA ILE A 181 -8.00 -1.47 8.11
C ILE A 181 -9.30 -2.27 8.18
N SER A 182 -9.59 -3.07 7.16
CA SER A 182 -10.83 -3.83 7.13
C SER A 182 -10.83 -4.98 8.14
N ASP A 183 -12.00 -5.29 8.69
CA ASP A 183 -12.15 -6.41 9.63
C ASP A 183 -12.01 -7.76 8.92
N GLU A 184 -12.39 -7.82 7.63
CA GLU A 184 -12.18 -8.95 6.75
C GLU A 184 -10.70 -9.31 6.65
N LEU A 185 -9.84 -8.30 6.46
CA LEU A 185 -8.40 -8.48 6.38
C LEU A 185 -7.83 -9.02 7.71
N LYS A 186 -8.22 -8.41 8.83
CA LYS A 186 -7.80 -8.86 10.16
C LYS A 186 -8.23 -10.31 10.43
N LYS A 187 -9.44 -10.69 10.04
CA LYS A 187 -9.95 -12.06 10.24
C LYS A 187 -9.15 -13.06 9.43
N LYS A 188 -8.95 -12.80 8.13
CA LYS A 188 -8.28 -13.72 7.19
C LYS A 188 -6.79 -13.91 7.47
N ILE A 189 -6.10 -12.93 8.06
CA ILE A 189 -4.68 -13.05 8.42
C ILE A 189 -4.47 -13.82 9.73
N ASN A 190 -5.49 -13.86 10.62
CA ASN A 190 -5.41 -14.55 11.91
C ASN A 190 -5.94 -16.00 11.89
N THR A 191 -6.32 -16.52 10.72
CA THR A 191 -6.75 -17.90 10.46
C THR A 191 -5.71 -18.63 9.63
#